data_AF-A0A7V7TI13-F1
#
_entry.id   AF-A0A7V7TI13-F1
#
_cell.length_a   1.000
_cell.length_b   1.000
_cell.length_c   1.000
_cell.angle_alpha   90.00
_cell.angle_beta   90.00
_cell.angle_gamma   90.00
#
_symmetry.space_group_name_H-M   'P 1'
#
loop_
_entity.id
_entity.type
_entity.pdbx_description
1 polymer ?
#
loop_
_entity_poly.entity_id
_entity_poly.type
_entity_poly.pdbx_seq_one_letter_code
_entity_poly.pdbx_strand_id
1 'polypeptide(L)'
;MKYFYLIPAILYASVAHSGVVFSDFETDTQHGLNDTYIESGSNIKHKLPAHEILNGLAPRGWKVNLGPNMFNHLLGWEPAVNWRTAIMKIQRINKGVYIVINEEENVIAASTNREHLTHLQTRNPNIWVMNSKLSLRKNFQVWDSQSNIDIIWGSEFDFPVKSNSVLVGNLTGKGGVLDLVLQETLKTDEPLWVSFSPEIGAAHILPGGSTQTAK
;
A
#
# COMPACT_ATOMS: atom_id res chain seq x y z
N MET A 1 10.37 -14.42 65.68
CA MET A 1 10.94 -14.30 64.31
C MET A 1 10.00 -15.05 63.37
N LYS A 2 9.23 -14.38 62.49
CA LYS A 2 9.58 -14.03 61.08
C LYS A 2 9.80 -15.33 60.26
N TYR A 3 9.08 -15.73 59.21
CA TYR A 3 8.26 -15.13 58.14
C TYR A 3 7.30 -16.22 57.58
N PHE A 4 6.03 -15.93 57.28
CA PHE A 4 5.42 -15.57 55.99
C PHE A 4 5.50 -16.60 54.83
N TYR A 5 4.30 -16.87 54.29
CA TYR A 5 3.89 -17.59 53.08
C TYR A 5 4.78 -17.39 51.85
N LEU A 6 4.78 -18.39 50.95
CA LEU A 6 4.70 -18.17 49.50
C LEU A 6 4.27 -19.46 48.76
N ILE A 7 3.09 -19.40 48.14
CA ILE A 7 2.71 -20.17 46.95
C ILE A 7 3.18 -19.36 45.73
N PRO A 8 3.75 -19.99 44.69
CA PRO A 8 3.17 -19.87 43.34
C PRO A 8 3.13 -21.24 42.63
N ALA A 9 2.05 -21.66 42.00
CA ALA A 9 1.44 -21.15 40.75
C ALA A 9 2.28 -21.40 39.48
N ILE A 10 2.14 -22.64 38.99
CA ILE A 10 1.88 -23.10 37.60
C ILE A 10 1.95 -22.09 36.42
N LEU A 11 2.52 -22.59 35.30
CA LEU A 11 2.43 -22.20 33.86
C LEU A 11 3.18 -20.91 33.45
N TYR A 12 3.94 -20.87 32.35
CA TYR A 12 3.45 -20.96 30.97
C TYR A 12 4.47 -21.57 29.99
N ALA A 13 3.94 -22.31 29.02
CA ALA A 13 4.61 -22.82 27.85
C ALA A 13 5.25 -21.68 27.02
N SER A 14 6.52 -21.84 26.66
CA SER A 14 7.16 -21.01 25.64
C SER A 14 6.67 -21.45 24.27
N VAL A 15 5.73 -20.70 23.70
CA VAL A 15 5.46 -20.72 22.26
C VAL A 15 6.66 -20.04 21.61
N ALA A 16 7.47 -20.81 20.89
CA ALA A 16 8.57 -20.31 20.09
C ALA A 16 8.00 -19.38 19.01
N HIS A 17 8.03 -18.08 19.27
CA HIS A 17 7.92 -17.08 18.22
C HIS A 17 9.28 -17.03 17.55
N SER A 18 9.33 -17.32 16.25
CA SER A 18 10.44 -16.93 15.37
C SER A 18 10.47 -15.40 15.24
N GLY A 19 10.74 -14.73 16.36
CA GLY A 19 10.94 -13.30 16.43
C GLY A 19 12.41 -13.01 16.18
N VAL A 20 12.69 -12.27 15.12
CA VAL A 20 14.04 -11.75 14.91
C VAL A 20 14.28 -10.69 16.00
N VAL A 21 15.20 -10.97 16.92
CA VAL A 21 15.55 -10.05 18.01
C VAL A 21 16.46 -8.97 17.45
N PHE A 22 15.98 -7.72 17.41
CA PHE A 22 16.80 -6.56 17.09
C PHE A 22 16.78 -5.60 18.29
N SER A 23 17.94 -5.41 18.90
CA SER A 23 18.13 -4.48 20.02
C SER A 23 18.00 -3.03 19.54
N ASP A 24 17.16 -2.27 20.21
CA ASP A 24 16.97 -0.83 20.00
C ASP A 24 18.29 -0.07 20.18
N PHE A 25 18.72 0.64 19.13
CA PHE A 25 19.55 1.83 19.26
C PHE A 25 19.33 2.74 18.04
N GLU A 26 18.70 3.88 18.28
CA GLU A 26 18.56 4.99 17.34
C GLU A 26 19.81 5.86 17.38
N THR A 27 20.29 6.30 16.20
CA THR A 27 20.57 7.72 15.91
C THR A 27 20.81 7.96 14.41
N ASP A 28 20.15 9.02 13.93
CA ASP A 28 20.47 9.98 12.86
C ASP A 28 20.83 9.52 11.44
N THR A 29 19.96 9.87 10.48
CA THR A 29 20.26 10.93 9.51
C THR A 29 18.98 11.54 8.91
N GLN A 30 18.94 12.88 8.93
CA GLN A 30 17.98 13.72 8.22
C GLN A 30 18.26 13.64 6.71
N HIS A 31 17.20 13.68 5.90
CA HIS A 31 17.19 13.64 4.43
C HIS A 31 17.26 12.24 3.80
N GLY A 32 16.05 11.70 3.55
CA GLY A 32 15.85 10.62 2.60
C GLY A 32 16.31 11.02 1.20
N LEU A 33 16.66 9.98 0.44
CA LEU A 33 17.20 9.96 -0.92
C LEU A 33 18.72 10.13 -1.01
N ASN A 34 19.42 9.00 -0.98
CA ASN A 34 20.63 8.82 -1.79
C ASN A 34 20.39 7.66 -2.76
N ASP A 35 20.22 8.04 -4.02
CA ASP A 35 20.35 7.18 -5.19
C ASP A 35 21.79 6.65 -5.29
N THR A 36 21.94 5.56 -6.06
CA THR A 36 23.17 4.86 -6.47
C THR A 36 23.89 4.01 -5.43
N TYR A 37 23.40 2.77 -5.25
CA TYR A 37 24.28 1.64 -4.91
C TYR A 37 23.83 0.37 -5.65
N ILE A 38 24.65 -0.05 -6.62
CA ILE A 38 24.58 -1.34 -7.27
C ILE A 38 25.78 -2.14 -6.77
N GLU A 39 25.57 -3.31 -6.18
CA GLU A 39 26.29 -4.52 -6.58
C GLU A 39 25.65 -5.80 -6.03
N SER A 40 25.89 -6.85 -6.79
CA SER A 40 25.14 -8.10 -6.91
C SER A 40 25.59 -9.21 -5.97
N GLY A 41 24.67 -10.14 -5.70
CA GLY A 41 24.98 -11.57 -5.56
C GLY A 41 25.04 -12.09 -4.13
N SER A 42 23.91 -12.54 -3.60
CA SER A 42 23.89 -13.57 -2.56
C SER A 42 22.80 -14.60 -2.90
N ASN A 43 23.11 -15.88 -2.71
CA ASN A 43 22.10 -16.95 -2.75
C ASN A 43 21.19 -16.78 -1.54
N ILE A 44 20.11 -16.01 -1.70
CA ILE A 44 19.18 -15.66 -0.62
C ILE A 44 18.46 -16.92 -0.14
N LYS A 45 18.83 -17.42 1.05
CA LYS A 45 18.19 -18.60 1.64
C LYS A 45 16.87 -18.29 2.37
N HIS A 46 16.62 -17.04 2.74
CA HIS A 46 15.46 -16.65 3.53
C HIS A 46 14.54 -15.72 2.74
N LYS A 47 13.28 -16.13 2.55
CA LYS A 47 12.23 -15.34 1.90
C LYS A 47 10.99 -15.36 2.77
N LEU A 48 10.36 -14.20 2.93
CA LEU A 48 9.08 -14.04 3.64
C LEU A 48 8.16 -13.11 2.84
N PRO A 49 6.83 -13.22 2.98
CA PRO A 49 5.90 -12.25 2.42
C PRO A 49 6.22 -10.82 2.87
N ALA A 50 6.08 -9.85 1.96
CA ALA A 50 6.42 -8.46 2.23
C ALA A 50 5.66 -7.89 3.43
N HIS A 51 4.38 -8.24 3.57
CA HIS A 51 3.58 -7.78 4.71
C HIS A 51 4.12 -8.31 6.03
N GLU A 52 4.58 -9.55 6.11
CA GLU A 52 5.13 -10.12 7.35
C GLU A 52 6.43 -9.43 7.74
N ILE A 53 7.38 -9.37 6.80
CA ILE A 53 8.71 -8.86 7.12
C ILE A 53 8.71 -7.35 7.36
N LEU A 54 7.99 -6.57 6.56
CA LEU A 54 7.98 -5.11 6.70
C LEU A 54 7.20 -4.68 7.94
N ASN A 55 6.08 -5.35 8.29
CA ASN A 55 5.40 -5.06 9.55
C ASN A 55 6.21 -5.53 10.76
N GLY A 56 6.96 -6.65 10.64
CA GLY A 56 7.85 -7.11 11.70
C GLY A 56 9.06 -6.18 11.94
N LEU A 57 9.49 -5.45 10.91
CA LEU A 57 10.57 -4.45 10.99
C LEU A 57 10.07 -3.05 11.37
N ALA A 58 8.79 -2.75 11.15
CA ALA A 58 8.24 -1.44 11.44
C ALA A 58 8.29 -1.16 12.95
N PRO A 59 8.86 -0.02 13.39
CA PRO A 59 8.83 0.36 14.79
C PRO A 59 7.40 0.52 15.31
N ARG A 60 7.23 0.47 16.63
CA ARG A 60 5.90 0.58 17.24
C ARG A 60 5.23 1.90 16.82
N GLY A 61 4.00 1.78 16.32
CA GLY A 61 3.19 2.94 15.89
C GLY A 61 3.41 3.34 14.43
N TRP A 62 4.37 2.73 13.72
CA TRP A 62 4.57 2.94 12.29
C TRP A 62 3.53 2.18 11.46
N LYS A 63 3.23 2.71 10.27
CA LYS A 63 2.33 2.07 9.30
C LYS A 63 3.13 1.50 8.12
N VAL A 64 2.76 0.31 7.67
CA VAL A 64 3.30 -0.28 6.44
C VAL A 64 2.25 -0.20 5.34
N ASN A 65 2.58 0.52 4.28
CA ASN A 65 1.72 0.65 3.10
C ASN A 65 2.34 -0.12 1.94
N LEU A 66 1.57 -1.03 1.36
CA LEU A 66 2.02 -1.91 0.29
C LEU A 66 1.25 -1.59 -0.99
N GLY A 67 1.99 -1.41 -2.07
CA GLY A 67 1.44 -1.25 -3.40
C GLY A 67 0.77 -2.53 -3.91
N PRO A 68 0.15 -2.46 -5.11
CA PRO A 68 -0.51 -3.60 -5.71
C PRO A 68 0.43 -4.80 -5.84
N ASN A 69 -0.07 -6.00 -5.59
CA ASN A 69 0.67 -7.27 -5.65
C ASN A 69 1.83 -7.42 -4.63
N MET A 70 2.09 -6.44 -3.77
CA MET A 70 3.17 -6.55 -2.78
C MET A 70 2.83 -7.39 -1.56
N PHE A 71 1.56 -7.47 -1.16
CA PHE A 71 1.16 -8.11 0.11
C PHE A 71 1.79 -9.51 0.30
N ASN A 72 1.63 -10.39 -0.69
CA ASN A 72 2.21 -11.75 -0.68
C ASN A 72 3.53 -11.86 -1.46
N HIS A 73 4.10 -10.74 -1.92
CA HIS A 73 5.35 -10.76 -2.65
C HIS A 73 6.48 -11.24 -1.73
N LEU A 74 7.21 -12.27 -2.14
CA LEU A 74 8.27 -12.85 -1.34
C LEU A 74 9.52 -11.99 -1.39
N LEU A 75 9.83 -11.33 -0.28
CA LEU A 75 11.06 -10.56 -0.11
C LEU A 75 12.15 -11.45 0.48
N GLY A 76 13.26 -11.52 -0.25
CA GLY A 76 14.53 -11.96 0.28
C GLY A 76 14.98 -11.07 1.42
N TRP A 77 15.62 -11.65 2.45
CA TRP A 77 16.17 -10.88 3.56
C TRP A 77 17.43 -11.52 4.14
N GLU A 78 18.19 -10.69 4.85
CA GLU A 78 19.41 -11.06 5.56
C GLU A 78 19.39 -10.38 6.94
N PRO A 79 20.00 -10.99 7.99
CA PRO A 79 20.13 -10.35 9.29
C PRO A 79 20.80 -8.97 9.21
N ALA A 80 20.37 -8.05 10.06
CA ALA A 80 20.88 -6.69 10.16
C ALA A 80 21.02 -6.26 11.61
N VAL A 81 21.79 -5.20 11.85
CA VAL A 81 22.02 -4.68 13.20
C VAL A 81 20.82 -3.91 13.75
N ASN A 82 20.00 -3.32 12.87
CA ASN A 82 18.78 -2.59 13.22
C ASN A 82 17.78 -2.63 12.04
N TRP A 83 16.56 -2.19 12.30
CA TRP A 83 15.45 -2.28 11.34
C TRP A 83 15.67 -1.44 10.07
N ARG A 84 16.24 -0.23 10.18
CA ARG A 84 16.56 0.62 9.01
C ARG A 84 17.54 -0.08 8.08
N THR A 85 18.61 -0.62 8.65
CA THR A 85 19.61 -1.41 7.93
C THR A 85 18.98 -2.66 7.29
N ALA A 86 18.04 -3.30 7.98
CA ALA A 86 17.31 -4.44 7.43
C ALA A 86 16.51 -4.05 6.18
N ILE A 87 15.75 -2.95 6.24
CA ILE A 87 14.97 -2.44 5.10
C ILE A 87 15.88 -2.07 3.92
N MET A 88 17.00 -1.38 4.17
CA MET A 88 17.96 -1.06 3.12
C MET A 88 18.52 -2.31 2.44
N LYS A 89 18.87 -3.35 3.22
CA LYS A 89 19.33 -4.63 2.68
C LYS A 89 18.24 -5.33 1.87
N ILE A 90 17.00 -5.35 2.36
CA ILE A 90 15.84 -5.92 1.66
C ILE A 90 15.66 -5.24 0.30
N GLN A 91 15.65 -3.90 0.24
CA GLN A 91 15.55 -3.19 -1.03
C GLN A 91 16.68 -3.59 -1.98
N ARG A 92 17.93 -3.65 -1.48
CA ARG A 92 19.11 -3.97 -2.31
C ARG A 92 19.01 -5.35 -2.97
N ILE A 93 18.57 -6.36 -2.24
CA ILE A 93 18.56 -7.74 -2.74
C ILE A 93 17.30 -8.09 -3.54
N ASN A 94 16.20 -7.35 -3.37
CA ASN A 94 14.95 -7.57 -4.09
C ASN A 94 14.84 -6.61 -5.29
N LYS A 95 15.43 -6.99 -6.41
CA LYS A 95 15.39 -6.20 -7.65
C LYS A 95 13.95 -5.90 -8.08
N GLY A 96 13.69 -4.65 -8.44
CA GLY A 96 12.37 -4.20 -8.89
C GLY A 96 11.37 -3.96 -7.76
N VAL A 97 11.78 -4.07 -6.50
CA VAL A 97 11.01 -3.61 -5.34
C VAL A 97 11.63 -2.31 -4.85
N TYR A 98 10.79 -1.30 -4.68
CA TYR A 98 11.15 0.00 -4.13
C TYR A 98 10.52 0.15 -2.76
N ILE A 99 11.29 0.60 -1.77
CA ILE A 99 10.86 0.82 -0.39
C ILE A 99 11.28 2.23 0.03
N VAL A 100 10.35 2.99 0.59
CA VAL A 100 10.58 4.34 1.14
C VAL A 100 10.25 4.32 2.63
N ILE A 101 11.12 4.96 3.41
CA ILE A 101 10.91 5.24 4.83
C ILE A 101 10.58 6.73 4.94
N ASN A 102 9.36 7.05 5.36
CA ASN A 102 8.95 8.41 5.69
C ASN A 102 8.89 8.55 7.22
N GLU A 103 9.95 9.13 7.79
CA GLU A 103 10.09 9.36 9.22
C GLU A 103 9.10 10.41 9.75
N GLU A 104 8.72 11.40 8.93
CA GLU A 104 7.79 12.47 9.33
C GLU A 104 6.39 11.91 9.61
N GLU A 105 5.93 10.97 8.77
CA GLU A 105 4.62 10.33 8.93
C GLU A 105 4.67 8.98 9.67
N ASN A 106 5.87 8.49 9.99
CA ASN A 106 6.12 7.15 10.53
C ASN A 106 5.55 6.05 9.62
N VAL A 107 5.95 6.05 8.35
CA VAL A 107 5.45 5.14 7.31
C VAL A 107 6.58 4.43 6.59
N ILE A 108 6.42 3.13 6.37
CA ILE A 108 7.22 2.36 5.41
C ILE A 108 6.32 2.02 4.22
N ALA A 109 6.68 2.52 3.05
CA ALA A 109 5.95 2.25 1.81
C ALA A 109 6.75 1.32 0.92
N ALA A 110 6.12 0.30 0.32
CA ALA A 110 6.80 -0.61 -0.61
C ALA A 110 5.95 -0.89 -1.86
N SER A 111 6.56 -0.93 -3.04
CA SER A 111 5.88 -1.14 -4.32
C SER A 111 6.85 -1.67 -5.38
N THR A 112 6.35 -2.42 -6.36
CA THR A 112 7.12 -2.74 -7.58
C THR A 112 7.07 -1.62 -8.62
N ASN A 113 6.18 -0.65 -8.45
CA ASN A 113 6.12 0.58 -9.24
C ASN A 113 6.59 1.76 -8.38
N ARG A 114 7.68 2.40 -8.81
CA ARG A 114 8.28 3.56 -8.14
C ARG A 114 7.32 4.74 -8.03
N GLU A 115 6.48 4.97 -9.04
CA GLU A 115 5.53 6.09 -9.05
C GLU A 115 4.46 5.97 -7.96
N HIS A 116 4.09 4.74 -7.58
CA HIS A 116 3.12 4.53 -6.50
C HIS A 116 3.65 4.99 -5.13
N LEU A 117 4.96 5.04 -4.93
CA LEU A 117 5.54 5.37 -3.62
C LEU A 117 5.14 6.77 -3.13
N THR A 118 4.96 7.72 -4.05
CA THR A 118 4.51 9.09 -3.73
C THR A 118 3.15 9.10 -3.04
N HIS A 119 2.28 8.14 -3.37
CA HIS A 119 0.93 7.99 -2.82
C HIS A 119 0.86 7.04 -1.62
N LEU A 120 1.89 6.23 -1.41
CA LEU A 120 1.95 5.22 -0.35
C LEU A 120 2.72 5.69 0.88
N GLN A 121 3.58 6.70 0.75
CA GLN A 121 4.45 7.16 1.82
C GLN A 121 3.77 8.01 2.91
N THR A 122 2.44 8.11 2.91
CA THR A 122 1.65 8.87 3.88
C THR A 122 0.85 7.95 4.81
N ARG A 123 0.44 8.43 5.99
CA ARG A 123 -0.41 7.68 6.93
C ARG A 123 -1.77 7.37 6.34
N ASN A 124 -2.28 8.25 5.51
CA ASN A 124 -3.53 8.10 4.78
C ASN A 124 -3.21 7.95 3.29
N PRO A 125 -2.79 6.75 2.85
CA PRO A 125 -2.31 6.57 1.49
C PRO A 125 -3.49 6.58 0.50
N ASN A 126 -3.23 7.02 -0.74
CA ASN A 126 -4.25 7.03 -1.79
C ASN A 126 -4.35 5.63 -2.43
N ILE A 127 -4.95 4.70 -1.69
CA ILE A 127 -5.17 3.31 -2.09
C ILE A 127 -6.68 3.06 -2.25
N TRP A 128 -7.07 2.53 -3.40
CA TRP A 128 -8.46 2.29 -3.75
C TRP A 128 -8.66 0.82 -4.05
N VAL A 129 -9.51 0.16 -3.27
CA VAL A 129 -9.78 -1.27 -3.43
C VAL A 129 -11.05 -1.44 -4.25
N MET A 130 -10.93 -2.13 -5.38
CA MET A 130 -12.06 -2.59 -6.17
C MET A 130 -12.43 -4.00 -5.70
N ASN A 131 -13.66 -4.18 -5.23
CA ASN A 131 -14.20 -5.44 -4.74
C ASN A 131 -15.10 -6.08 -5.80
N SER A 132 -14.79 -7.32 -6.21
CA SER A 132 -15.55 -8.06 -7.22
C SER A 132 -16.95 -8.49 -6.76
N LYS A 133 -17.23 -8.45 -5.46
CA LYS A 133 -18.59 -8.71 -4.94
C LYS A 133 -19.52 -7.51 -5.07
N LEU A 134 -18.99 -6.35 -5.45
CA LEU A 134 -19.75 -5.11 -5.64
C LEU A 134 -19.78 -4.75 -7.12
N SER A 135 -20.81 -4.02 -7.53
CA SER A 135 -20.83 -3.37 -8.84
C SER A 135 -19.89 -2.17 -8.86
N LEU A 136 -19.61 -1.63 -10.04
CA LEU A 136 -18.77 -0.44 -10.21
C LEU A 136 -19.33 0.74 -9.42
N ARG A 137 -20.65 1.00 -9.53
CA ARG A 137 -21.33 2.06 -8.76
C ARG A 137 -21.15 1.87 -7.25
N LYS A 138 -21.32 0.65 -6.75
CA LYS A 138 -21.17 0.36 -5.31
C LYS A 138 -19.72 0.48 -4.83
N ASN A 139 -18.73 0.13 -5.65
CA ASN A 139 -17.33 0.37 -5.32
C ASN A 139 -17.05 1.87 -5.21
N PHE A 140 -17.57 2.68 -6.14
CA PHE A 140 -17.38 4.13 -6.09
C PHE A 140 -18.07 4.75 -4.88
N GLN A 141 -19.24 4.27 -4.45
CA GLN A 141 -19.85 4.70 -3.18
C GLN A 141 -18.97 4.40 -1.95
N VAL A 142 -18.20 3.30 -1.98
CA VAL A 142 -17.23 3.02 -0.92
C VAL A 142 -16.08 4.04 -0.99
N TRP A 143 -15.57 4.34 -2.17
CA TRP A 143 -14.48 5.31 -2.34
C TRP A 143 -14.89 6.74 -2.01
N ASP A 144 -16.11 7.12 -2.34
CA ASP A 144 -16.79 8.37 -1.94
C ASP A 144 -16.67 8.55 -0.42
N SER A 145 -17.12 7.55 0.35
CA SER A 145 -17.05 7.56 1.83
C SER A 145 -15.63 7.54 2.43
N GLN A 146 -14.63 7.14 1.65
CA GLN A 146 -13.22 7.09 2.07
C GLN A 146 -12.46 8.36 1.71
N SER A 147 -13.03 9.18 0.82
CA SER A 147 -12.42 10.39 0.30
C SER A 147 -13.19 11.63 0.75
N ASN A 148 -12.63 12.80 0.46
CA ASN A 148 -13.36 14.08 0.57
C ASN A 148 -13.88 14.53 -0.81
N ILE A 149 -14.17 13.59 -1.70
CA ILE A 149 -14.64 13.85 -3.06
C ILE A 149 -15.99 13.19 -3.26
N ASP A 150 -16.99 14.01 -3.58
CA ASP A 150 -18.35 13.52 -3.85
C ASP A 150 -18.38 12.83 -5.23
N ILE A 151 -18.57 11.51 -5.25
CA ILE A 151 -18.73 10.76 -6.51
C ILE A 151 -20.21 10.68 -6.91
N ILE A 152 -20.59 11.53 -7.84
CA ILE A 152 -21.97 11.65 -8.31
C ILE A 152 -22.18 10.73 -9.51
N TRP A 153 -23.01 9.71 -9.32
CA TRP A 153 -23.36 8.76 -10.38
C TRP A 153 -24.50 9.26 -11.24
N GLY A 154 -24.20 9.72 -12.45
CA GLY A 154 -25.15 10.29 -13.40
C GLY A 154 -25.56 9.37 -14.55
N SER A 155 -25.26 8.07 -14.49
CA SER A 155 -25.59 7.09 -15.52
C SER A 155 -26.61 6.06 -15.04
N GLU A 156 -27.52 5.62 -15.90
CA GLU A 156 -28.41 4.51 -15.59
C GLU A 156 -27.66 3.16 -15.59
N PHE A 157 -26.58 3.07 -16.37
CA PHE A 157 -25.76 1.87 -16.49
C PHE A 157 -24.93 1.60 -15.23
N ASP A 158 -24.59 0.33 -15.01
CA ASP A 158 -23.69 -0.13 -13.96
C ASP A 158 -23.02 -1.43 -14.44
N PHE A 159 -21.83 -1.71 -13.92
CA PHE A 159 -20.98 -2.79 -14.41
C PHE A 159 -20.60 -3.76 -13.29
N PRO A 160 -20.65 -5.08 -13.52
CA PRO A 160 -20.07 -6.04 -12.59
C PRO A 160 -18.54 -5.95 -12.62
N VAL A 161 -17.92 -6.01 -11.44
CA VAL A 161 -16.46 -6.10 -11.31
C VAL A 161 -16.03 -7.56 -11.33
N LYS A 162 -15.16 -7.93 -12.26
CA LYS A 162 -14.76 -9.34 -12.47
C LYS A 162 -13.77 -9.87 -11.43
N SER A 163 -12.91 -9.02 -10.87
CA SER A 163 -11.85 -9.44 -9.96
C SER A 163 -11.52 -8.34 -8.95
N ASN A 164 -11.03 -8.75 -7.78
CA ASN A 164 -10.53 -7.80 -6.80
C ASN A 164 -9.25 -7.15 -7.33
N SER A 165 -9.14 -5.83 -7.19
CA SER A 165 -7.92 -5.11 -7.54
C SER A 165 -7.62 -4.01 -6.52
N VAL A 166 -6.35 -3.65 -6.44
CA VAL A 166 -5.85 -2.54 -5.63
C VAL A 166 -5.25 -1.54 -6.59
N LEU A 167 -5.74 -0.31 -6.52
CA LEU A 167 -5.30 0.81 -7.35
C LEU A 167 -4.62 1.83 -6.44
N VAL A 168 -3.58 2.48 -6.95
CA VAL A 168 -2.83 3.49 -6.20
C VAL A 168 -2.71 4.74 -7.06
N GLY A 169 -3.03 5.90 -6.50
CA GLY A 169 -2.99 7.16 -7.21
C GLY A 169 -4.03 8.14 -6.70
N ASN A 170 -3.99 9.37 -7.19
CA ASN A 170 -5.04 10.35 -6.94
C ASN A 170 -6.39 9.81 -7.45
N LEU A 171 -7.46 10.07 -6.70
CA LEU A 171 -8.80 9.58 -7.07
C LEU A 171 -9.28 10.21 -8.38
N THR A 172 -9.06 11.52 -8.54
CA THR A 172 -9.53 12.35 -9.67
C THR A 172 -8.36 12.92 -10.49
N GLY A 173 -8.70 13.56 -11.61
CA GLY A 173 -7.74 14.13 -12.56
C GLY A 173 -7.38 13.18 -13.70
N LYS A 174 -6.73 13.72 -14.73
CA LYS A 174 -6.28 12.91 -15.87
C LYS A 174 -5.22 11.90 -15.42
N GLY A 175 -5.41 10.63 -15.75
CA GLY A 175 -4.59 9.53 -15.25
C GLY A 175 -4.83 9.17 -13.77
N GLY A 176 -5.85 9.78 -13.14
CA GLY A 176 -6.30 9.39 -11.81
C GLY A 176 -7.05 8.05 -11.82
N VAL A 177 -7.35 7.54 -10.63
CA VAL A 177 -7.91 6.20 -10.46
C VAL A 177 -9.29 6.06 -11.09
N LEU A 178 -10.16 7.08 -10.96
CA LEU A 178 -11.48 7.06 -11.63
C LEU A 178 -11.33 7.07 -13.16
N ASP A 179 -10.43 7.88 -13.71
CA ASP A 179 -10.17 7.93 -15.16
C ASP A 179 -9.69 6.57 -15.69
N LEU A 180 -8.70 5.95 -15.02
CA LEU A 180 -8.17 4.63 -15.38
C LEU A 180 -9.24 3.53 -15.34
N VAL A 181 -10.11 3.55 -14.34
CA VAL A 181 -11.19 2.56 -14.23
C VAL A 181 -12.24 2.76 -15.33
N LEU A 182 -12.63 4.00 -15.61
CA LEU A 182 -13.65 4.28 -16.62
C LEU A 182 -13.14 4.06 -18.05
N GLN A 183 -11.84 4.16 -18.29
CA GLN A 183 -11.24 3.74 -19.57
C GLN A 183 -11.55 2.28 -19.92
N GLU A 184 -11.74 1.41 -18.94
CA GLU A 184 -12.16 0.02 -19.20
C GLU A 184 -13.61 -0.08 -19.70
N THR A 185 -14.47 0.89 -19.36
CA THR A 185 -15.86 0.94 -19.85
C THR A 185 -15.95 1.43 -21.30
N LEU A 186 -14.91 2.11 -21.83
CA LEU A 186 -14.87 2.56 -23.23
C LEU A 186 -14.92 1.40 -24.24
N LYS A 187 -14.64 0.18 -23.79
CA LYS A 187 -14.69 -1.04 -24.61
C LYS A 187 -16.10 -1.66 -24.68
N THR A 188 -17.08 -1.04 -24.03
CA THR A 188 -18.46 -1.53 -23.94
C THR A 188 -19.39 -0.68 -24.80
N ASP A 189 -20.60 -1.18 -25.06
CA ASP A 189 -21.61 -0.45 -25.84
C ASP A 189 -22.09 0.83 -25.14
N GLU A 190 -21.93 0.90 -23.82
CA GLU A 190 -22.43 2.00 -22.98
C GLU A 190 -21.27 2.61 -22.17
N PRO A 191 -20.34 3.31 -22.85
CA PRO A 191 -19.16 3.86 -22.21
C PRO A 191 -19.52 4.89 -21.14
N LEU A 192 -18.72 4.92 -20.08
CA LEU A 192 -18.79 5.93 -19.03
C LEU A 192 -17.51 6.77 -19.04
N TRP A 193 -17.63 8.02 -18.58
CA TRP A 193 -16.50 8.91 -18.38
C TRP A 193 -16.66 9.71 -17.09
N VAL A 194 -15.55 10.28 -16.61
CA VAL A 194 -15.52 11.13 -15.42
C VAL A 194 -15.24 12.57 -15.80
N SER A 195 -16.06 13.49 -15.28
CA SER A 195 -15.77 14.92 -15.27
C SER A 195 -15.52 15.36 -13.83
N PHE A 196 -14.38 16.00 -13.57
CA PHE A 196 -14.04 16.49 -12.24
C PHE A 196 -14.29 17.99 -12.14
N SER A 197 -15.02 18.39 -11.09
CA SER A 197 -15.37 19.77 -10.76
C SER A 197 -14.63 20.17 -9.47
N PRO A 198 -13.40 20.72 -9.55
CA PRO A 198 -12.59 21.00 -8.37
C PRO A 198 -13.24 22.00 -7.41
N GLU A 199 -14.00 22.96 -7.95
CA GLU A 199 -14.64 24.04 -7.19
C GLU A 199 -15.63 23.53 -6.14
N ILE A 200 -16.27 22.40 -6.42
CA ILE A 200 -17.27 21.77 -5.55
C ILE A 200 -16.80 20.42 -5.00
N GLY A 201 -15.54 20.03 -5.27
CA GLY A 201 -14.98 18.76 -4.80
C GLY A 201 -15.72 17.53 -5.32
N ALA A 202 -16.30 17.57 -6.51
CA ALA A 202 -17.15 16.49 -7.03
C ALA A 202 -16.60 15.85 -8.31
N ALA A 203 -16.75 14.53 -8.42
CA ALA A 203 -16.49 13.75 -9.63
C ALA A 203 -17.81 13.22 -10.19
N HIS A 204 -18.19 13.66 -11.38
CA HIS A 204 -19.41 13.24 -12.05
C HIS A 204 -19.11 12.07 -13.00
N ILE A 205 -19.76 10.93 -12.77
CA ILE A 205 -19.73 9.79 -13.69
C ILE A 205 -20.90 9.92 -14.64
N LEU A 206 -20.61 10.10 -15.94
CA LEU A 206 -21.60 10.43 -16.95
C LEU A 206 -21.61 9.35 -18.05
N PRO A 207 -22.77 9.09 -18.68
CA PRO A 207 -22.82 8.27 -19.88
C PRO A 207 -22.14 8.97 -21.06
N GLY A 208 -21.64 8.17 -22.00
CA GLY A 208 -20.95 8.62 -23.19
C GLY A 208 -19.43 8.61 -23.03
N GLY A 209 -18.72 8.70 -24.15
CA GLY A 209 -17.29 8.99 -24.17
C GLY A 209 -17.10 10.35 -24.82
N SER A 210 -16.19 11.16 -24.28
CA SER A 210 -15.66 12.31 -25.03
C SER A 210 -15.35 11.86 -26.46
N THR A 211 -15.92 12.56 -27.43
CA THR A 211 -15.68 12.40 -28.87
C THR A 211 -14.26 12.82 -29.23
N GLN A 212 -13.25 12.22 -28.62
CA GLN A 212 -11.94 12.08 -29.22
C GLN A 212 -11.93 10.71 -29.90
N THR A 213 -12.45 10.70 -31.12
CA THR A 213 -12.06 9.71 -32.11
C THR A 213 -10.54 9.56 -32.05
N ALA A 214 -10.07 8.38 -31.69
CA ALA A 214 -8.69 7.99 -31.93
C ALA A 214 -8.42 8.23 -33.43
N LYS A 215 -7.53 9.18 -33.72
CA LYS A 215 -6.87 9.27 -35.02
C LYS A 215 -5.71 8.31 -35.05
#